data_AF-A0A9W9TWE5-F1
#
_entry.id   AF-A0A9W9TWE5-F1
#
_cell.length_a   1.000
_cell.length_b   1.000
_cell.length_c   1.000
_cell.angle_alpha   90.00
_cell.angle_beta   90.00
_cell.angle_gamma   90.00
#
_symmetry.space_group_name_H-M   'P 1'
#
loop_
_entity.id
_entity.type
_entity.pdbx_description
1 polymer ?
#
loop_
_entity_poly.entity_id
_entity_poly.type
_entity_poly.pdbx_seq_one_letter_code
_entity_poly.pdbx_strand_id
1 'polypeptide(L)'
;MLYELCAKHNIPHRNTKKWIVAQTPEQWEACLRVHEHAQSLSDAPTRIVGSDEAARREPHVKADAGIVESETTGIVDSHSLMTYLHGDFEDRGGDCAFKTRVTAVEPIAGGGYKITAVSDEDGSVTSFTADTLINSAGHGACEINNMLLPEDRHRTPYYAKGTYFSLRLFPPSHVGPGISRHAAGPRRSWNSFDIGSGRAHPLWAGCGMGG
;
A
#
# COMPACT_ATOMS: atom_id res chain seq x y z
N MET A 1 0.83 -16.60 -5.71
CA MET A 1 2.02 -16.01 -5.07
C MET A 1 1.71 -15.20 -3.80
N LEU A 2 1.12 -13.98 -3.85
CA LEU A 2 0.94 -13.15 -2.63
C LEU A 2 -0.04 -13.77 -1.61
N TYR A 3 -1.20 -14.24 -2.06
CA TYR A 3 -2.17 -14.92 -1.18
C TYR A 3 -1.58 -16.16 -0.50
N GLU A 4 -0.80 -16.95 -1.23
CA GLU A 4 -0.16 -18.16 -0.70
C GLU A 4 0.87 -17.81 0.37
N LEU A 5 1.71 -16.79 0.15
CA LEU A 5 2.64 -16.28 1.14
C LEU A 5 1.90 -15.85 2.41
N CYS A 6 0.86 -15.03 2.24
CA CYS A 6 0.12 -14.50 3.38
C CYS A 6 -0.60 -15.61 4.16
N ALA A 7 -1.17 -16.60 3.46
CA ALA A 7 -1.79 -17.76 4.10
C ALA A 7 -0.76 -18.63 4.83
N LYS A 8 0.38 -18.92 4.20
CA LYS A 8 1.46 -19.74 4.77
C LYS A 8 2.03 -19.14 6.05
N HIS A 9 2.17 -17.81 6.11
CA HIS A 9 2.81 -17.11 7.22
C HIS A 9 1.82 -16.36 8.13
N ASN A 10 0.51 -16.65 8.00
CA ASN A 10 -0.56 -16.02 8.80
C ASN A 10 -0.56 -14.48 8.76
N ILE A 11 -0.14 -13.89 7.64
CA ILE A 11 -0.19 -12.45 7.41
C ILE A 11 -1.65 -12.07 7.15
N PRO A 12 -2.25 -11.13 7.90
CA PRO A 12 -3.64 -10.74 7.70
C PRO A 12 -3.94 -10.26 6.27
N HIS A 13 -4.86 -10.95 5.59
CA HIS A 13 -5.26 -10.63 4.23
C HIS A 13 -6.68 -11.12 3.96
N ARG A 14 -7.34 -10.53 2.96
CA ARG A 14 -8.68 -10.95 2.54
C ARG A 14 -8.91 -10.67 1.06
N ASN A 15 -9.34 -11.69 0.32
CA ASN A 15 -9.89 -11.50 -1.02
C ASN A 15 -11.30 -10.91 -0.90
N THR A 16 -11.39 -9.59 -0.99
CA THR A 16 -12.65 -8.85 -0.89
C THR A 16 -13.38 -8.75 -2.22
N LYS A 17 -12.73 -9.16 -3.32
CA LYS A 17 -13.12 -8.79 -4.68
C LYS A 17 -13.08 -7.27 -4.84
N LYS A 18 -13.39 -6.78 -6.04
CA LYS A 18 -13.58 -5.35 -6.33
C LYS A 18 -14.63 -5.18 -7.42
N TRP A 19 -15.57 -4.28 -7.22
CA TRP A 19 -16.48 -3.83 -8.27
C TRP A 19 -15.99 -2.52 -8.87
N ILE A 20 -15.90 -2.49 -10.20
CA ILE A 20 -15.72 -1.28 -11.00
C ILE A 20 -17.11 -0.92 -11.51
N VAL A 21 -17.65 0.21 -11.03
CA VAL A 21 -19.04 0.61 -11.23
C VAL A 21 -19.15 1.73 -12.26
N ALA A 22 -20.13 1.63 -13.15
CA ALA A 22 -20.44 2.65 -14.13
C ALA A 22 -21.84 3.23 -13.89
N GLN A 23 -21.95 4.55 -13.94
CA GLN A 23 -23.22 5.29 -13.85
C GLN A 23 -23.71 5.77 -15.21
N THR A 24 -22.82 5.97 -16.17
CA THR A 24 -23.16 6.47 -17.51
C THR A 24 -22.72 5.50 -18.60
N PRO A 25 -23.29 5.58 -19.82
CA PRO A 25 -22.84 4.77 -20.95
C PRO A 25 -21.34 4.93 -21.24
N GLU A 26 -20.80 6.14 -21.14
CA GLU A 26 -19.38 6.43 -21.40
C GLU A 26 -18.48 5.78 -20.34
N GLN A 27 -18.90 5.78 -19.07
CA GLN A 27 -18.20 5.05 -18.00
C GLN A 27 -18.28 3.54 -18.22
N TRP A 28 -19.40 3.05 -18.76
CA TRP A 28 -19.58 1.64 -19.04
C TRP A 28 -18.66 1.17 -20.16
N GLU A 29 -18.53 1.93 -21.24
CA GLU A 29 -17.54 1.67 -22.30
C GLU A 29 -16.11 1.62 -21.74
N ALA A 30 -15.76 2.51 -20.80
CA ALA A 30 -14.46 2.48 -20.13
C ALA A 30 -14.28 1.21 -19.29
N CYS A 31 -15.31 0.78 -18.55
CA CYS A 31 -15.26 -0.46 -17.77
C CYS A 31 -15.11 -1.69 -18.67
N LEU A 32 -15.78 -1.72 -19.83
CA LEU A 32 -15.66 -2.79 -20.81
C LEU A 32 -14.26 -2.88 -21.41
N ARG A 33 -13.59 -1.74 -21.69
CA ARG A 33 -12.17 -1.75 -22.12
C ARG A 33 -11.25 -2.33 -21.05
N VAL A 34 -11.49 -2.01 -19.77
CA VAL A 34 -10.73 -2.60 -18.65
C VAL A 34 -10.99 -4.10 -18.55
N HIS A 35 -12.24 -4.53 -18.70
CA HIS A 35 -12.61 -5.95 -18.71
C HIS A 35 -11.92 -6.71 -19.84
N GLU A 36 -12.01 -6.22 -21.07
CA GLU A 36 -11.36 -6.81 -22.25
C GLU A 36 -9.84 -6.93 -22.07
N HIS A 37 -9.20 -5.84 -21.61
CA HIS A 37 -7.78 -5.88 -21.29
C HIS A 37 -7.46 -6.94 -20.22
N ALA A 38 -8.25 -7.02 -19.16
CA ALA A 38 -8.06 -8.03 -18.12
C ALA A 38 -8.25 -9.46 -18.64
N GLN A 39 -9.13 -9.71 -19.61
CA GLN A 39 -9.28 -11.03 -20.24
C GLN A 39 -8.04 -11.47 -21.03
N SER A 40 -7.22 -10.52 -21.50
CA SER A 40 -5.93 -10.82 -22.13
C SER A 40 -4.82 -11.20 -21.14
N LEU A 41 -5.04 -10.99 -19.84
CA LEU A 41 -4.10 -11.32 -18.78
C LEU A 41 -4.44 -12.71 -18.20
N SER A 42 -3.42 -13.46 -17.79
CA SER A 42 -3.60 -14.83 -17.29
C SER A 42 -4.06 -14.91 -15.83
N ASP A 43 -3.92 -13.84 -15.05
CA ASP A 43 -4.07 -13.85 -13.59
C ASP A 43 -5.00 -12.74 -13.04
N ALA A 44 -5.76 -12.07 -13.91
CA ALA A 44 -6.69 -11.00 -13.55
C ALA A 44 -8.14 -11.31 -13.99
N PRO A 45 -8.74 -12.44 -13.53
CA PRO A 45 -10.09 -12.79 -13.93
C PRO A 45 -11.09 -11.70 -13.54
N THR A 46 -11.90 -11.32 -14.51
CA THR A 46 -12.98 -10.37 -14.35
C THR A 46 -14.26 -10.91 -14.98
N ARG A 47 -15.41 -10.48 -14.48
CA ARG A 47 -16.72 -10.82 -15.03
C ARG A 47 -17.67 -9.63 -14.95
N ILE A 48 -18.69 -9.63 -15.80
CA ILE A 48 -19.80 -8.68 -15.71
C ILE A 48 -20.77 -9.17 -14.63
N VAL A 49 -21.23 -8.26 -13.77
CA VAL A 49 -22.22 -8.55 -12.72
C VAL A 49 -23.59 -8.03 -13.16
N GLY A 50 -24.60 -8.91 -13.10
CA GLY A 50 -25.98 -8.55 -13.42
C GLY A 50 -26.63 -7.69 -12.33
N SER A 51 -27.62 -6.89 -12.71
CA SER A 51 -28.35 -5.98 -11.82
C SER A 51 -28.95 -6.68 -10.59
N ASP A 52 -29.56 -7.84 -10.78
CA ASP A 52 -30.22 -8.59 -9.69
C ASP A 52 -29.20 -9.12 -8.68
N GLU A 53 -28.05 -9.59 -9.17
CA GLU A 53 -26.96 -10.01 -8.31
C GLU A 53 -26.39 -8.83 -7.52
N ALA A 54 -26.23 -7.68 -8.19
CA ALA A 54 -25.73 -6.46 -7.59
C ALA A 54 -26.64 -5.96 -6.47
N ALA A 55 -27.95 -5.86 -6.74
CA ALA A 55 -28.97 -5.43 -5.78
C ALA A 55 -29.03 -6.36 -4.55
N ARG A 56 -28.79 -7.66 -4.72
CA ARG A 56 -28.76 -8.63 -3.62
C ARG A 56 -27.48 -8.54 -2.78
N ARG A 57 -26.32 -8.34 -3.43
CA ARG A 57 -25.00 -8.38 -2.75
C ARG A 57 -24.67 -7.06 -2.07
N GLU A 58 -24.91 -5.94 -2.73
CA GLU A 58 -24.56 -4.60 -2.24
C GLU A 58 -25.72 -3.63 -2.52
N PRO A 59 -26.83 -3.70 -1.77
CA PRO A 59 -28.07 -2.96 -2.05
C PRO A 59 -27.93 -1.43 -2.00
N HIS A 60 -26.83 -0.92 -1.42
CA HIS A 60 -26.55 0.52 -1.32
C HIS A 60 -25.63 1.03 -2.43
N VAL A 61 -25.11 0.16 -3.30
CA VAL A 61 -24.27 0.55 -4.43
C VAL A 61 -25.16 0.96 -5.60
N LYS A 62 -24.94 2.17 -6.09
CA LYS A 62 -25.53 2.66 -7.34
C LYS A 62 -24.59 2.31 -8.49
N ALA A 63 -25.10 1.74 -9.58
CA ALA A 63 -24.33 1.40 -10.78
C ALA A 63 -25.25 1.32 -12.00
N ASP A 64 -25.80 2.46 -12.41
CA ASP A 64 -26.92 2.51 -13.37
C ASP A 64 -26.59 1.91 -14.75
N ALA A 65 -25.32 1.93 -15.16
CA ALA A 65 -24.91 1.47 -16.49
C ALA A 65 -24.28 0.07 -16.50
N GLY A 66 -23.60 -0.34 -15.42
CA GLY A 66 -23.03 -1.68 -15.33
C GLY A 66 -21.94 -1.83 -14.27
N ILE A 67 -21.53 -3.08 -14.06
CA ILE A 67 -20.52 -3.47 -13.07
C ILE A 67 -19.59 -4.52 -13.66
N VAL A 68 -18.29 -4.30 -13.53
CA VAL A 68 -17.25 -5.33 -13.73
C VAL A 68 -16.70 -5.72 -12.36
N GLU A 69 -16.75 -7.01 -12.03
CA GLU A 69 -16.12 -7.57 -10.84
C GLU A 69 -14.73 -8.12 -11.17
N SER A 70 -13.73 -7.73 -10.39
CA SER A 70 -12.42 -8.38 -10.33
C SER A 70 -12.39 -9.40 -9.20
N GLU A 71 -12.11 -10.65 -9.55
CA GLU A 71 -12.27 -11.78 -8.63
C GLU A 71 -11.06 -12.04 -7.74
N THR A 72 -9.92 -11.43 -8.03
CA THR A 72 -8.68 -11.65 -7.27
C THR A 72 -8.27 -10.45 -6.42
N THR A 73 -8.93 -9.29 -6.59
CA THR A 73 -8.62 -8.09 -5.82
C THR A 73 -8.91 -8.31 -4.33
N GLY A 74 -8.00 -7.85 -3.47
CA GLY A 74 -8.16 -7.95 -2.02
C GLY A 74 -7.39 -6.88 -1.27
N ILE A 75 -7.38 -7.03 0.04
CA ILE A 75 -6.66 -6.20 1.00
C ILE A 75 -5.66 -7.04 1.79
N VAL A 76 -4.57 -6.41 2.21
CA VAL A 76 -3.53 -7.01 3.06
C VAL A 76 -3.13 -5.99 4.13
N ASP A 77 -2.83 -6.47 5.33
CA ASP A 77 -2.15 -5.66 6.34
C ASP A 77 -0.70 -5.43 5.90
N SER A 78 -0.43 -4.23 5.38
CA SER A 78 0.89 -3.88 4.86
C SER A 78 1.96 -3.82 5.96
N HIS A 79 1.60 -3.49 7.20
CA HIS A 79 2.56 -3.45 8.29
C HIS A 79 3.01 -4.86 8.64
N SER A 80 2.06 -5.78 8.84
CA SER A 80 2.36 -7.19 9.09
C SER A 80 3.16 -7.83 7.95
N LEU A 81 2.82 -7.50 6.69
CA LEU A 81 3.58 -7.97 5.53
C LEU A 81 5.02 -7.44 5.54
N MET A 82 5.23 -6.15 5.80
CA MET A 82 6.57 -5.55 5.86
C MET A 82 7.41 -6.11 7.01
N THR A 83 6.81 -6.30 8.19
CA THR A 83 7.49 -6.95 9.32
C THR A 83 7.94 -8.36 8.98
N TYR A 84 7.08 -9.15 8.32
CA TYR A 84 7.45 -10.48 7.85
C TYR A 84 8.61 -10.44 6.85
N LEU A 85 8.54 -9.56 5.84
CA LEU A 85 9.59 -9.46 4.81
C LEU A 85 10.92 -8.99 5.40
N HIS A 86 10.89 -8.10 6.39
CA HIS A 86 12.08 -7.65 7.10
C HIS A 86 12.73 -8.82 7.87
N GLY A 87 11.94 -9.57 8.65
CA GLY A 87 12.45 -10.75 9.36
C GLY A 87 12.98 -11.84 8.41
N ASP A 88 12.27 -12.15 7.31
CA ASP A 88 12.74 -13.12 6.31
C ASP A 88 14.04 -12.67 5.62
N PHE A 89 14.27 -11.37 5.49
CA PHE A 89 15.52 -10.82 4.97
C PHE A 89 16.68 -10.98 5.98
N GLU A 90 16.45 -10.63 7.24
CA GLU A 90 17.43 -10.80 8.32
C GLU A 90 17.79 -12.28 8.56
N ASP A 91 16.80 -13.18 8.57
CA ASP A 91 16.99 -14.62 8.73
C ASP A 91 17.84 -15.24 7.60
N ARG A 92 17.89 -14.58 6.45
CA ARG A 92 18.73 -14.95 5.29
C ARG A 92 20.10 -14.26 5.29
N GLY A 93 20.45 -13.58 6.38
CA GLY A 93 21.73 -12.90 6.56
C GLY A 93 21.80 -11.49 5.98
N GLY A 94 20.67 -10.86 5.69
CA GLY A 94 20.60 -9.47 5.30
C GLY A 94 20.70 -8.52 6.49
N ASP A 95 21.39 -7.39 6.32
CA ASP A 95 21.48 -6.34 7.34
C ASP A 95 20.61 -5.12 6.96
N CYS A 96 19.95 -4.53 7.95
CA CYS A 96 19.15 -3.31 7.76
C CYS A 96 19.69 -2.13 8.60
N ALA A 97 20.19 -1.10 7.92
CA ALA A 97 20.62 0.15 8.54
C ALA A 97 19.48 1.18 8.51
N PHE A 98 18.75 1.31 9.61
CA PHE A 98 17.71 2.34 9.75
C PHE A 98 18.30 3.72 10.05
N LYS A 99 17.50 4.77 9.83
CA LYS A 99 17.91 6.18 10.07
C LYS A 99 19.24 6.54 9.41
N THR A 100 19.53 5.89 8.28
CA THR A 100 20.79 6.03 7.54
C THR A 100 20.44 6.50 6.15
N ARG A 101 20.71 7.78 5.86
CA ARG A 101 20.34 8.42 4.60
C ARG A 101 21.53 8.45 3.66
N VAL A 102 21.37 7.86 2.49
CA VAL A 102 22.36 7.94 1.40
C VAL A 102 22.45 9.37 0.89
N THR A 103 23.67 9.91 0.80
CA THR A 103 23.95 11.28 0.35
C THR A 103 24.82 11.35 -0.90
N ALA A 104 25.57 10.28 -1.21
CA ALA A 104 26.30 10.17 -2.46
C ALA A 104 26.43 8.70 -2.88
N VAL A 105 26.46 8.49 -4.19
CA VAL A 105 26.75 7.20 -4.81
C VAL A 105 27.68 7.44 -5.98
N GLU A 106 28.80 6.72 -6.03
CA GLU A 106 29.86 6.92 -7.02
C GLU A 106 30.23 5.57 -7.65
N PRO A 107 30.32 5.44 -8.99
CA PRO A 107 30.82 4.22 -9.60
C PRO A 107 32.31 4.03 -9.30
N ILE A 108 32.72 2.78 -9.04
CA ILE A 108 34.13 2.45 -8.79
C ILE A 108 34.77 1.93 -10.08
N ALA A 109 36.03 2.33 -10.33
CA ALA A 109 36.81 1.79 -11.44
C ALA A 109 37.00 0.28 -11.27
N GLY A 110 36.57 -0.51 -12.25
CA GLY A 110 36.57 -1.97 -12.18
C GLY A 110 35.23 -2.60 -11.77
N GLY A 111 34.22 -1.80 -11.42
CA GLY A 111 32.86 -2.26 -11.14
C GLY A 111 32.40 -1.94 -9.71
N GLY A 112 31.08 -2.00 -9.50
CA GLY A 112 30.46 -1.69 -8.21
C GLY A 112 30.33 -0.19 -7.93
N TYR A 113 29.94 0.11 -6.69
CA TYR A 113 29.56 1.43 -6.23
C TYR A 113 30.16 1.71 -4.85
N LYS A 114 30.60 2.94 -4.65
CA LYS A 114 30.86 3.50 -3.32
C LYS A 114 29.64 4.30 -2.90
N ILE A 115 29.13 4.00 -1.72
CA ILE A 115 27.95 4.65 -1.14
C ILE A 115 28.41 5.44 0.08
N THR A 116 28.00 6.69 0.17
CA THR A 116 28.17 7.52 1.37
C THR A 116 26.80 7.77 1.99
N ALA A 117 26.71 7.56 3.29
CA ALA A 117 25.49 7.76 4.05
C ALA A 117 25.75 8.55 5.33
N VAL A 118 24.70 9.22 5.80
CA VAL A 118 24.69 10.01 7.01
C VAL A 118 23.66 9.44 7.97
N SER A 119 24.04 9.24 9.22
CA SER A 119 23.12 8.89 10.30
C SER A 119 22.25 10.10 10.63
N ASP A 120 20.92 9.93 10.58
CA ASP A 120 19.97 10.95 11.00
C ASP A 120 19.88 11.07 12.54
N GLU A 121 20.57 10.21 13.31
CA GLU A 121 20.60 10.27 14.78
C GLU A 121 21.67 11.21 15.31
N ASP A 122 22.88 11.16 14.75
CA ASP A 122 24.06 11.88 15.25
C ASP A 122 24.84 12.64 14.17
N GLY A 123 24.42 12.54 12.91
CA GLY A 123 25.08 13.19 11.78
C GLY A 123 26.41 12.54 11.36
N SER A 124 26.75 11.37 11.93
CA SER A 124 27.97 10.65 11.54
C SER A 124 27.92 10.22 10.08
N VAL A 125 29.07 10.33 9.41
CA VAL A 125 29.22 9.99 7.99
C VAL A 125 29.95 8.65 7.87
N THR A 126 29.38 7.73 7.10
CA THR A 126 29.99 6.43 6.80
C THR A 126 30.01 6.19 5.30
N SER A 127 31.05 5.53 4.81
CA SER A 127 31.13 5.06 3.42
C SER A 127 31.42 3.57 3.36
N PHE A 128 30.80 2.89 2.41
CA PHE A 128 30.99 1.47 2.13
C PHE A 128 30.86 1.19 0.63
N THR A 129 31.24 -0.01 0.20
CA THR A 129 31.19 -0.42 -1.21
C THR A 129 30.22 -1.57 -1.42
N ALA A 130 29.57 -1.62 -2.58
CA ALA A 130 28.71 -2.72 -2.99
C ALA A 130 28.89 -3.04 -4.47
N ASP A 131 28.90 -4.33 -4.82
CA ASP A 131 28.98 -4.76 -6.22
C ASP A 131 27.68 -4.45 -7.00
N THR A 132 26.54 -4.50 -6.30
CA THR A 132 25.21 -4.24 -6.85
C THR A 132 24.47 -3.23 -6.00
N LEU A 133 23.85 -2.25 -6.65
CA LEU A 133 22.98 -1.26 -6.02
C LEU A 133 21.57 -1.36 -6.60
N ILE A 134 20.57 -1.54 -5.72
CA ILE A 134 19.16 -1.54 -6.10
C ILE A 134 18.52 -0.25 -5.60
N ASN A 135 18.16 0.66 -6.50
CA ASN A 135 17.45 1.88 -6.14
C ASN A 135 15.95 1.58 -5.90
N SER A 136 15.54 1.57 -4.64
CA SER A 136 14.14 1.38 -4.20
C SER A 136 13.66 2.51 -3.27
N ALA A 137 14.17 3.74 -3.46
CA ALA A 137 13.94 4.87 -2.56
C ALA A 137 12.56 5.57 -2.70
N GLY A 138 11.59 4.96 -3.40
CA GLY A 138 10.25 5.54 -3.58
C GLY A 138 10.30 6.96 -4.15
N HIS A 139 9.79 7.94 -3.39
CA HIS A 139 9.83 9.35 -3.77
C HIS A 139 11.26 9.92 -3.92
N GLY A 140 12.24 9.36 -3.22
CA GLY A 140 13.66 9.73 -3.34
C GLY A 140 14.41 9.05 -4.49
N ALA A 141 13.73 8.21 -5.30
CA ALA A 141 14.42 7.44 -6.34
C ALA A 141 15.09 8.32 -7.42
N CYS A 142 14.49 9.46 -7.76
CA CYS A 142 15.09 10.42 -8.69
C CYS A 142 16.37 11.03 -8.12
N GLU A 143 16.40 11.37 -6.83
CA GLU A 143 17.58 11.93 -6.17
C GLU A 143 18.76 10.95 -6.22
N ILE A 144 18.53 9.70 -5.82
CA ILE A 144 19.56 8.64 -5.89
C ILE A 144 20.03 8.40 -7.33
N ASN A 145 19.11 8.38 -8.29
CA ASN A 145 19.45 8.21 -9.70
C ASN A 145 20.33 9.37 -10.23
N ASN A 146 20.00 10.60 -9.85
CA ASN A 146 20.70 11.80 -10.31
C ASN A 146 22.08 11.95 -9.65
N MET A 147 22.37 11.25 -8.54
CA MET A 147 23.74 11.14 -7.98
C MET A 147 24.68 10.38 -8.92
N LEU A 148 24.15 9.44 -9.73
CA LEU A 148 24.93 8.57 -10.61
C LEU A 148 24.93 9.01 -12.07
N LEU A 149 23.81 9.57 -12.54
CA LEU A 149 23.64 9.90 -13.95
C LEU A 149 24.23 11.26 -14.30
N PRO A 150 24.73 11.43 -15.55
CA PRO A 150 25.06 12.76 -16.06
C PRO A 150 23.81 13.64 -16.13
N GLU A 151 24.01 14.95 -16.10
CA GLU A 151 22.96 15.97 -16.00
C GLU A 151 21.88 15.86 -17.09
N ASP A 152 22.28 15.52 -18.32
CA ASP A 152 21.37 15.32 -19.46
C ASP A 152 20.40 14.13 -19.28
N ARG A 153 20.69 13.24 -18.33
CA ARG A 153 19.87 12.07 -17.99
C ARG A 153 19.18 12.19 -16.64
N HIS A 154 19.27 13.34 -15.98
CA HIS A 154 18.59 13.57 -14.71
C HIS A 154 17.07 13.47 -14.87
N ARG A 155 16.42 13.00 -13.81
CA ARG A 155 14.97 12.86 -13.72
C ARG A 155 14.42 13.83 -12.68
N THR A 156 13.30 14.45 -13.01
CA THR A 156 12.54 15.31 -12.08
C THR A 156 11.42 14.50 -11.44
N PRO A 157 11.32 14.44 -10.10
CA PRO A 157 10.20 13.77 -9.46
C PRO A 157 8.91 14.60 -9.58
N TYR A 158 7.80 13.92 -9.83
CA TYR A 158 6.46 14.52 -9.83
C TYR A 158 5.62 13.86 -8.73
N TYR A 159 4.94 14.68 -7.92
CA TYR A 159 4.21 14.22 -6.75
C TYR A 159 2.71 14.42 -6.93
N ALA A 160 1.94 13.38 -6.61
CA ALA A 160 0.48 13.43 -6.55
C ALA A 160 0.03 13.09 -5.13
N LYS A 161 -0.51 14.09 -4.40
CA LYS A 161 -1.01 13.88 -3.04
C LYS A 161 -2.40 13.23 -3.08
N GLY A 162 -2.53 12.09 -2.41
CA GLY A 162 -3.83 11.50 -2.06
C GLY A 162 -4.31 11.99 -0.69
N THR A 163 -5.63 12.14 -0.52
CA THR A 163 -6.26 12.41 0.78
C THR A 163 -7.35 11.37 1.03
N TYR A 164 -7.36 10.80 2.24
CA TYR A 164 -8.29 9.74 2.63
C TYR A 164 -9.11 10.18 3.84
N PHE A 165 -10.39 9.80 3.87
CA PHE A 165 -11.29 10.04 5.00
C PHE A 165 -11.80 8.70 5.52
N SER A 166 -11.87 8.57 6.85
CA SER A 166 -12.45 7.40 7.50
C SER A 166 -13.92 7.67 7.82
N LEU A 167 -14.81 6.77 7.40
CA LEU A 167 -16.18 6.75 7.89
C LEU A 167 -16.27 5.86 9.12
N ARG A 168 -16.63 6.42 10.28
CA ARG A 168 -17.03 5.65 11.44
C ARG A 168 -18.54 5.43 11.38
N LEU A 169 -18.96 4.19 11.18
CA LEU A 169 -20.34 3.81 11.41
C LEU A 169 -20.56 3.84 12.94
N PHE A 170 -21.60 4.52 13.40
CA PHE A 170 -21.89 4.90 14.79
C PHE A 170 -21.62 3.83 15.86
N PRO A 171 -21.32 4.22 17.13
CA PRO A 171 -21.23 3.28 18.26
C PRO A 171 -22.56 2.55 18.49
N PRO A 172 -22.56 1.35 19.10
CA PRO A 172 -23.78 0.62 19.38
C PRO A 172 -24.75 1.51 20.17
N SER A 173 -25.93 1.73 19.60
CA SER A 173 -26.99 2.52 20.21
C SER A 173 -27.34 2.00 21.61
N HIS A 174 -27.52 2.94 22.54
CA HIS A 174 -28.10 2.79 23.88
C HIS A 174 -28.99 1.54 24.04
N VAL A 175 -28.59 0.64 24.92
CA VAL A 175 -29.47 -0.40 25.48
C VAL A 175 -30.35 0.28 26.54
N GLY A 176 -31.60 0.60 26.18
CA GLY A 176 -32.71 0.84 27.11
C GLY A 176 -33.49 -0.47 27.35
N PRO A 177 -34.20 -0.63 28.48
CA PRO A 177 -34.38 -1.94 29.11
C PRO A 177 -35.53 -2.75 28.50
N GLY A 178 -35.24 -3.96 28.01
CA GLY A 178 -36.25 -4.97 27.71
C GLY A 178 -35.78 -6.08 26.78
N ILE A 179 -35.49 -7.27 27.34
CA ILE A 179 -35.83 -8.64 26.85
C ILE A 179 -35.53 -8.91 25.35
N SER A 180 -34.71 -9.87 24.88
CA SER A 180 -34.15 -11.12 25.39
C SER A 180 -33.02 -11.61 24.46
N ARG A 181 -32.34 -12.67 24.92
CA ARG A 181 -31.19 -13.39 24.37
C ARG A 181 -31.37 -13.87 22.92
N HIS A 182 -30.32 -13.73 22.12
CA HIS A 182 -29.69 -14.86 21.41
C HIS A 182 -28.21 -14.53 21.16
N ALA A 183 -27.34 -15.41 21.65
CA ALA A 183 -25.90 -15.31 21.48
C ALA A 183 -25.51 -15.54 20.01
N ALA A 184 -25.10 -14.48 19.33
CA ALA A 184 -24.28 -14.60 18.14
C ALA A 184 -22.82 -14.44 18.58
N GLY A 185 -21.99 -15.44 18.29
CA GLY A 185 -20.57 -15.50 18.64
C GLY A 185 -19.77 -14.30 18.12
N PRO A 186 -18.54 -14.09 18.62
CA PRO A 186 -17.80 -12.87 18.41
C PRO A 186 -17.44 -12.71 16.93
N ARG A 187 -18.15 -11.83 16.22
CA ARG A 187 -17.65 -11.25 14.98
C ARG A 187 -16.46 -10.38 15.37
N ARG A 188 -15.25 -10.90 15.16
CA ARG A 188 -14.03 -10.11 15.25
C ARG A 188 -14.12 -8.98 14.22
N SER A 189 -14.47 -7.79 14.70
CA SER A 189 -14.46 -6.57 13.93
C SER A 189 -13.03 -6.25 13.53
N TRP A 190 -12.74 -6.32 12.24
CA TRP A 190 -11.50 -5.79 11.65
C TRP A 190 -11.52 -4.26 11.56
N ASN A 191 -12.02 -3.58 12.60
CA ASN A 191 -12.09 -2.13 12.72
C ASN A 191 -12.14 -1.75 14.21
N SER A 192 -11.10 -2.14 14.95
CA SER A 192 -10.77 -1.52 16.24
C SER A 192 -9.28 -1.72 16.46
N PHE A 193 -8.48 -0.92 15.77
CA PHE A 193 -7.16 -0.56 16.29
C PHE A 193 -7.46 0.37 17.48
N ASP A 194 -7.40 -0.23 18.67
CA ASP A 194 -7.56 0.47 19.93
C ASP A 194 -6.24 1.21 20.21
N ILE A 195 -6.17 2.49 19.84
CA ILE A 195 -5.09 3.38 20.27
C ILE A 195 -5.45 3.85 21.69
N GLY A 196 -5.34 2.92 22.62
CA GLY A 196 -5.49 3.16 24.05
C GLY A 196 -4.20 3.74 24.63
N SER A 197 -4.24 5.03 24.92
CA SER A 197 -3.44 5.74 25.93
C SER A 197 -1.91 5.71 25.83
N GLY A 198 -1.31 6.83 25.38
CA GLY A 198 0.10 7.11 25.67
C GLY A 198 0.72 8.20 24.81
N ARG A 199 0.35 9.47 25.05
CA ARG A 199 1.06 10.72 24.66
C ARG A 199 1.91 10.69 23.38
N ALA A 200 1.36 11.20 22.28
CA ALA A 200 2.16 11.66 21.15
C ALA A 200 2.53 13.15 21.37
N HIS A 201 3.83 13.41 21.53
CA HIS A 201 4.41 14.74 21.29
C HIS A 201 4.38 15.04 19.78
N PRO A 202 4.16 16.31 19.35
CA PRO A 202 4.09 16.66 17.94
C PRO A 202 5.49 16.99 17.40
N LEU A 203 6.03 16.17 16.51
CA LEU A 203 7.25 16.38 15.73
C LEU A 203 7.10 15.47 14.50
N TRP A 204 6.83 15.90 13.25
CA TRP A 204 7.36 17.00 12.47
C TRP A 204 6.30 17.54 11.50
N ALA A 205 6.14 18.87 11.48
CA ALA A 205 5.69 19.62 10.32
C ALA A 205 6.94 20.30 9.74
N GLY A 206 7.24 20.03 8.48
CA GLY A 206 8.34 20.66 7.74
C GLY A 206 7.84 21.13 6.39
N CYS A 207 6.88 22.05 6.38
CA CYS A 207 6.57 22.87 5.22
C CYS A 207 7.55 24.05 5.26
N GLY A 208 8.56 24.05 4.40
CA GLY A 208 9.47 25.18 4.21
C GLY A 208 9.29 25.74 2.80
N MET A 209 8.32 26.63 2.63
CA MET A 209 8.37 27.65 1.57
C MET A 209 8.96 28.91 2.20
N GLY A 210 9.95 29.51 1.55
CA GLY A 210 10.40 30.86 1.85
C GLY A 210 11.61 31.29 1.01
N GLY A 211 11.43 32.37 0.24
CA GLY A 211 12.50 33.20 -0.31
C GLY A 211 12.79 32.98 -1.78
#